data_AF-A0A349B466-F1
#
_entry.id   AF-A0A349B466-F1
#
_cell.length_a   1.000
_cell.length_b   1.000
_cell.length_c   1.000
_cell.angle_alpha   90.00
_cell.angle_beta   90.00
_cell.angle_gamma   90.00
#
_symmetry.space_group_name_H-M   'P 1'
#
loop_
_entity.id
_entity.type
_entity.pdbx_description
1 polymer ?
#
loop_
_entity_poly.entity_id
_entity_poly.type
_entity_poly.pdbx_seq_one_letter_code
_entity_poly.pdbx_strand_id
1 'polypeptide(L)'
;MTVALLVLLPALGSASVLGLRRRPHGVGAAAVGAAVATLAIAVVAAWAEPGLAWRWSDTLELRVAVDGFARVMVVLIPVVAAPVLAYAAATVAEGRTRLLALLLGFVAAMELLVVASDLLTLLLAWELIGAFSWALIGHGWRERSNGAAAAQAFITTRIGDLGLYVAA
;
A
#
# COMPACT_ATOMS: atom_id res chain seq x y z
N MET A 1 14.36 -12.53 0.66
CA MET A 1 14.56 -11.27 -0.11
C MET A 1 13.33 -10.88 -0.93
N THR A 2 12.68 -11.81 -1.62
CA THR A 2 11.51 -11.56 -2.47
C THR A 2 10.32 -10.91 -1.74
N VAL A 3 10.05 -11.30 -0.48
CA VAL A 3 8.95 -10.70 0.32
C VAL A 3 9.17 -9.22 0.63
N ALA A 4 10.42 -8.79 0.84
CA ALA A 4 10.72 -7.37 1.05
C ALA A 4 10.49 -6.57 -0.24
N LEU A 5 10.80 -7.16 -1.41
CA LEU A 5 10.56 -6.52 -2.70
C LEU A 5 9.06 -6.32 -2.98
N LEU A 6 8.18 -7.21 -2.51
CA LEU A 6 6.72 -7.05 -2.65
C LEU A 6 6.23 -5.73 -2.07
N VAL A 7 6.72 -5.39 -0.88
CA VAL A 7 6.31 -4.18 -0.16
C VAL A 7 7.09 -2.96 -0.65
N LEU A 8 8.41 -3.11 -0.83
CA LEU A 8 9.29 -2.00 -1.16
C LEU A 8 9.12 -1.51 -2.60
N LEU A 9 8.82 -2.39 -3.57
CA LEU A 9 8.66 -1.96 -4.96
C LEU A 9 7.54 -0.93 -5.16
N PRO A 10 6.28 -1.18 -4.73
CA PRO A 10 5.22 -0.18 -4.85
C PRO A 10 5.50 1.06 -3.98
N ALA A 11 6.17 0.92 -2.82
CA ALA A 11 6.57 2.07 -1.99
C ALA A 11 7.61 2.96 -2.70
N LEU A 12 8.63 2.36 -3.32
CA LEU A 12 9.62 3.05 -4.13
C LEU A 12 9.00 3.63 -5.40
N GLY A 13 8.03 2.93 -6.00
CA GLY A 13 7.22 3.45 -7.10
C GLY A 13 6.47 4.72 -6.70
N SER A 14 5.84 4.73 -5.52
CA SER A 14 5.18 5.91 -4.95
C SER A 14 6.16 7.08 -4.79
N ALA A 15 7.32 6.84 -4.17
CA ALA A 15 8.35 7.86 -3.98
C ALA A 15 8.90 8.40 -5.32
N SER A 16 9.11 7.51 -6.28
CA SER A 16 9.59 7.85 -7.63
C SER A 16 8.58 8.72 -8.37
N VAL A 17 7.30 8.36 -8.32
CA VAL A 17 6.20 9.15 -8.89
C VAL A 17 6.13 10.54 -8.26
N LEU A 18 6.28 10.66 -6.94
CA LEU A 18 6.36 11.97 -6.26
C LEU A 18 7.58 12.78 -6.69
N GLY A 19 8.74 12.14 -6.85
CA GLY A 19 9.96 12.78 -7.37
C GLY A 19 9.78 13.34 -8.78
N LEU A 20 8.99 12.64 -9.61
CA LEU A 20 8.63 13.05 -10.97
C LEU A 20 7.54 14.14 -11.04
N ARG A 21 7.12 14.74 -9.91
CA ARG A 21 6.09 15.81 -9.89
C ARG A 21 6.41 17.01 -10.80
N ARG A 22 7.69 17.26 -11.08
CA ARG A 22 8.14 18.34 -11.98
C ARG A 22 8.15 17.95 -13.46
N ARG A 23 7.96 16.67 -13.80
CA ARG A 23 7.99 16.12 -15.17
C ARG A 23 6.80 15.19 -15.41
N PRO A 24 5.58 15.74 -15.64
CA PRO A 24 4.34 14.97 -15.59
C PRO A 24 4.10 14.00 -16.76
N HIS A 25 4.86 14.13 -17.86
CA HIS A 25 4.62 13.38 -19.10
C HIS A 25 4.84 11.86 -18.98
N GLY A 26 5.61 11.39 -17.99
CA GLY A 26 5.90 9.95 -17.79
C GLY A 26 5.29 9.34 -16.53
N VAL A 27 4.56 10.13 -15.72
CA VAL A 27 4.15 9.71 -14.38
C VAL A 27 3.15 8.55 -14.40
N GLY A 28 2.22 8.57 -15.35
CA GLY A 28 1.25 7.47 -15.54
C GLY A 28 1.93 6.14 -15.87
N ALA A 29 2.83 6.16 -16.86
CA ALA A 29 3.59 4.98 -17.26
C ALA A 29 4.47 4.45 -16.13
N ALA A 30 5.13 5.33 -15.38
CA ALA A 30 5.92 4.94 -14.21
C ALA A 30 5.05 4.28 -13.13
N ALA A 31 3.85 4.82 -12.88
CA ALA A 31 2.97 4.27 -11.86
C ALA A 31 2.39 2.91 -12.24
N VAL A 32 1.91 2.77 -13.48
CA VAL A 32 1.41 1.49 -14.00
C VAL A 32 2.55 0.47 -14.10
N GLY A 33 3.74 0.89 -14.56
CA GLY A 33 4.92 0.04 -14.62
C GLY A 33 5.34 -0.49 -13.25
N ALA A 34 5.27 0.33 -12.20
CA ALA A 34 5.50 -0.12 -10.84
C ALA A 34 4.49 -1.19 -10.40
N ALA A 35 3.19 -1.00 -10.67
CA ALA A 35 2.17 -2.00 -10.32
C ALA A 35 2.33 -3.32 -11.10
N VAL A 36 2.68 -3.26 -12.39
CA VAL A 36 2.97 -4.45 -13.21
C VAL A 36 4.22 -5.16 -12.72
N ALA A 37 5.26 -4.43 -12.31
CA ALA A 37 6.45 -5.02 -11.71
C ALA A 37 6.14 -5.67 -10.35
N THR A 38 5.29 -5.04 -9.52
CA THR A 38 4.79 -5.65 -8.28
C THR A 38 4.04 -6.95 -8.58
N LEU A 39 3.16 -6.96 -9.59
CA LEU A 39 2.44 -8.17 -10.01
C LEU A 39 3.41 -9.31 -10.40
N ALA A 40 4.44 -9.00 -11.18
CA ALA A 40 5.43 -10.00 -11.59
C ALA A 40 6.14 -10.61 -10.37
N ILE A 41 6.54 -9.78 -9.41
CA ILE A 41 7.16 -10.25 -8.16
C ILE A 41 6.17 -11.02 -7.29
N ALA A 42 4.91 -10.60 -7.24
CA ALA A 42 3.85 -11.25 -6.49
C ALA A 42 3.57 -12.66 -6.98
N VAL A 43 3.54 -12.86 -8.30
CA VAL A 43 3.40 -14.19 -8.89
C VAL A 43 4.57 -15.07 -8.45
N VAL A 44 5.81 -14.59 -8.55
CA VAL A 44 6.99 -15.37 -8.10
C VAL A 44 6.91 -15.68 -6.61
N ALA A 45 6.55 -14.72 -5.78
CA ALA A 45 6.44 -14.88 -4.33
C ALA A 45 5.34 -15.87 -3.94
N ALA A 46 4.20 -15.89 -4.66
CA ALA A 46 3.10 -16.81 -4.41
C ALA A 46 3.48 -18.29 -4.64
N TRP A 47 4.51 -18.58 -5.42
CA TRP A 47 5.06 -19.93 -5.60
C TRP A 47 6.25 -20.23 -4.71
N ALA A 48 7.09 -19.22 -4.44
CA ALA A 48 8.30 -19.39 -3.65
C ALA A 48 8.06 -19.37 -2.13
N GLU A 49 6.87 -18.92 -1.70
CA GLU A 49 6.45 -18.81 -0.29
C GLU A 49 7.52 -18.18 0.63
N PRO A 50 8.09 -17.01 0.25
CA PRO A 50 9.19 -16.41 1.00
C PRO A 50 8.73 -15.91 2.37
N GLY A 51 9.58 -16.10 3.38
CA GLY A 51 9.46 -15.48 4.69
C GLY A 51 10.65 -14.59 5.04
N LEU A 52 10.43 -13.62 5.90
CA LEU A 52 11.47 -12.82 6.54
C LEU A 52 11.05 -12.47 7.96
N ALA A 53 11.96 -12.65 8.90
CA ALA A 53 11.82 -12.18 10.27
C ALA A 53 12.88 -11.13 10.55
N TRP A 54 12.48 -10.01 11.12
CA TRP A 54 13.35 -8.94 11.57
C TRP A 54 13.22 -8.77 13.08
N ARG A 55 14.25 -9.21 13.80
CA ARG A 55 14.33 -9.15 15.27
C ARG A 55 15.04 -7.87 15.69
N TRP A 56 14.34 -7.02 16.44
CA TRP A 56 14.91 -5.84 17.08
C TRP A 56 15.36 -6.14 18.51
N SER A 57 14.65 -7.02 19.20
CA SER A 57 14.99 -7.51 20.55
C SER A 57 14.43 -8.92 20.75
N ASP A 58 14.64 -9.51 21.93
CA ASP A 58 14.05 -10.80 22.32
C ASP A 58 12.52 -10.77 22.39
N THR A 59 11.93 -9.58 22.53
CA THR A 59 10.47 -9.38 22.65
C THR A 59 9.85 -8.74 21.41
N LEU A 60 10.63 -8.07 20.57
CA LEU A 60 10.15 -7.32 19.41
C LEU A 60 10.71 -7.91 18.12
N GLU A 61 9.83 -8.61 17.40
CA GLU A 61 10.11 -9.25 16.12
C GLU A 61 8.99 -8.94 15.13
N LEU A 62 9.38 -8.48 13.94
CA LEU A 62 8.48 -8.29 12.80
C LEU A 62 8.66 -9.46 11.84
N ARG A 63 7.59 -10.18 11.55
CA ARG A 63 7.57 -11.35 10.68
C ARG A 63 6.64 -11.09 9.51
N VAL A 64 7.17 -11.33 8.32
CA VAL A 64 6.38 -11.37 7.09
C VAL A 64 6.57 -12.72 6.39
N ALA A 65 5.48 -13.28 5.88
CA ALA A 65 5.49 -14.54 5.16
C ALA A 65 4.42 -14.55 4.08
N VAL A 66 4.69 -15.24 2.98
CA VAL A 66 3.71 -15.50 1.91
C VAL A 66 3.30 -16.96 2.02
N ASP A 67 2.32 -17.26 2.87
CA ASP A 67 1.79 -18.60 3.09
C ASP A 67 0.27 -18.64 2.99
N GLY A 68 -0.30 -19.84 2.84
CA GLY A 68 -1.74 -20.08 2.83
C GLY A 68 -2.54 -19.10 1.96
N PHE A 69 -3.38 -18.28 2.59
CA PHE A 69 -4.24 -17.30 1.94
C PHE A 69 -3.49 -16.08 1.37
N ALA A 70 -2.35 -15.71 1.97
CA ALA A 70 -1.54 -14.58 1.51
C ALA A 70 -1.08 -14.77 0.06
N ARG A 71 -0.82 -16.01 -0.35
CA ARG A 71 -0.42 -16.37 -1.73
C ARG A 71 -1.41 -15.86 -2.79
N VAL A 72 -2.70 -15.92 -2.50
CA VAL A 72 -3.75 -15.43 -3.41
C VAL A 72 -3.82 -13.91 -3.36
N MET A 73 -3.75 -13.35 -2.15
CA MET A 73 -3.92 -11.92 -1.91
C MET A 73 -2.79 -11.07 -2.50
N VAL A 74 -1.52 -11.49 -2.36
CA VAL A 74 -0.36 -10.77 -2.93
C VAL A 74 -0.45 -10.64 -4.44
N VAL A 75 -1.12 -11.58 -5.14
CA VAL A 75 -1.34 -11.48 -6.59
C VAL A 75 -2.57 -10.62 -6.89
N LEU A 76 -3.65 -10.80 -6.12
CA LEU A 76 -4.91 -10.10 -6.35
C LEU A 76 -4.76 -8.58 -6.23
N ILE A 77 -4.01 -8.09 -5.24
CA ILE A 77 -3.80 -6.66 -4.99
C ILE A 77 -3.26 -5.93 -6.25
N PRO A 78 -2.11 -6.32 -6.84
CA PRO A 78 -1.55 -5.63 -7.99
C PRO A 78 -2.34 -5.91 -9.28
N VAL A 79 -3.04 -7.05 -9.40
CA VAL A 79 -4.00 -7.29 -10.49
C VAL A 79 -5.10 -6.22 -10.52
N VAL A 80 -5.65 -5.85 -9.36
CA VAL A 80 -6.68 -4.81 -9.26
C VAL A 80 -6.06 -3.42 -9.32
N ALA A 81 -4.88 -3.22 -8.73
CA ALA A 81 -4.25 -1.91 -8.69
C ALA A 81 -3.80 -1.40 -10.06
N ALA A 82 -3.27 -2.27 -10.93
CA ALA A 82 -2.78 -1.90 -12.25
C ALA A 82 -3.85 -1.19 -13.13
N PRO A 83 -5.07 -1.72 -13.34
CA PRO A 83 -6.11 -1.04 -14.09
C PRO A 83 -6.62 0.23 -13.39
N VAL A 84 -6.69 0.25 -12.05
CA VAL A 84 -7.08 1.45 -11.29
C VAL A 84 -6.07 2.58 -11.51
N LEU A 85 -4.76 2.26 -11.45
CA LEU A 85 -3.69 3.22 -11.73
C LEU A 85 -3.69 3.68 -13.18
N ALA A 86 -3.93 2.78 -14.14
CA ALA A 86 -4.03 3.13 -15.55
C ALA A 86 -5.21 4.08 -15.82
N TYR A 87 -6.37 3.77 -15.23
CA TYR A 87 -7.56 4.62 -15.32
C TYR A 87 -7.31 6.00 -14.70
N ALA A 88 -6.77 6.05 -13.47
CA ALA A 88 -6.44 7.32 -12.81
C ALA A 88 -5.42 8.14 -13.60
N ALA A 89 -4.41 7.48 -14.20
CA ALA A 89 -3.41 8.14 -15.02
C ALA A 89 -3.99 8.79 -16.29
N ALA A 90 -4.98 8.13 -16.90
CA ALA A 90 -5.63 8.58 -18.13
C ALA A 90 -6.69 9.67 -17.89
N THR A 91 -7.40 9.64 -16.76
CA THR A 91 -8.60 10.46 -16.55
C THR A 91 -8.40 11.67 -15.64
N VAL A 92 -7.47 11.61 -14.68
CA VAL A 92 -7.29 12.67 -13.69
C VAL A 92 -6.38 13.76 -14.23
N ALA A 93 -6.91 14.98 -14.34
CA ALA A 93 -6.13 16.13 -14.81
C ALA A 93 -5.38 16.83 -13.66
N GLU A 94 -6.09 17.21 -12.60
CA GLU A 94 -5.51 17.91 -11.45
C GLU A 94 -5.06 16.93 -10.37
N GLY A 95 -3.89 17.17 -9.75
CA GLY A 95 -3.41 16.34 -8.64
C GLY A 95 -2.97 14.92 -9.04
N ARG A 96 -3.01 14.55 -10.32
CA ARG A 96 -2.69 13.21 -10.84
C ARG A 96 -1.45 12.57 -10.22
N THR A 97 -0.32 13.27 -10.19
CA THR A 97 0.93 12.73 -9.62
C THR A 97 0.77 12.36 -8.14
N ARG A 98 0.12 13.21 -7.34
CA ARG A 98 -0.12 12.93 -5.92
C ARG A 98 -1.08 11.74 -5.78
N LEU A 99 -2.13 11.67 -6.60
CA LEU A 99 -3.08 10.56 -6.56
C LEU A 99 -2.39 9.23 -6.87
N LEU A 100 -1.63 9.16 -7.96
CA LEU A 100 -0.90 7.95 -8.37
C LEU A 100 0.13 7.51 -7.32
N ALA A 101 0.83 8.47 -6.69
CA ALA A 101 1.72 8.16 -5.58
C ALA A 101 0.97 7.59 -4.38
N LEU A 102 -0.16 8.20 -3.98
CA LEU A 102 -0.96 7.72 -2.85
C LEU A 102 -1.53 6.32 -3.12
N LEU A 103 -1.99 6.05 -4.34
CA LEU A 103 -2.47 4.74 -4.75
C LEU A 103 -1.35 3.68 -4.68
N LEU A 104 -0.14 3.99 -5.14
CA LEU A 104 1.00 3.08 -5.01
C LEU A 104 1.43 2.87 -3.54
N GLY A 105 1.39 3.92 -2.73
CA GLY A 105 1.65 3.81 -1.29
C GLY A 105 0.60 2.92 -0.60
N PHE A 106 -0.66 3.05 -0.99
CA PHE A 106 -1.75 2.19 -0.53
C PHE A 106 -1.53 0.73 -0.94
N VAL A 107 -1.10 0.47 -2.18
CA VAL A 107 -0.71 -0.89 -2.63
C VAL A 107 0.40 -1.46 -1.75
N ALA A 108 1.44 -0.68 -1.46
CA ALA A 108 2.52 -1.13 -0.56
C ALA A 108 2.03 -1.49 0.84
N ALA A 109 1.13 -0.67 1.41
CA ALA A 109 0.54 -0.93 2.71
C ALA A 109 -0.35 -2.20 2.70
N MET A 110 -1.12 -2.41 1.63
CA MET A 110 -1.93 -3.61 1.44
C MET A 110 -1.07 -4.88 1.28
N GLU A 111 0.03 -4.81 0.53
CA GLU A 111 0.98 -5.92 0.42
C GLU A 111 1.55 -6.28 1.79
N LEU A 112 2.01 -5.28 2.57
CA LEU A 112 2.54 -5.51 3.91
C LEU A 112 1.49 -6.15 4.83
N LEU A 113 0.23 -5.72 4.73
CA LEU A 113 -0.86 -6.26 5.53
C LEU A 113 -1.07 -7.74 5.27
N VAL A 114 -1.15 -8.15 4.01
CA VAL A 114 -1.51 -9.53 3.67
C VAL A 114 -0.37 -10.51 3.90
N VAL A 115 0.88 -10.04 3.93
CA VAL A 115 2.05 -10.86 4.29
C VAL A 115 2.41 -10.79 5.77
N ALA A 116 1.69 -10.01 6.59
CA ALA A 116 1.96 -9.93 8.02
C ALA A 116 1.71 -11.30 8.69
N SER A 117 2.72 -11.81 9.41
CA SER A 117 2.67 -13.13 10.06
C SER A 117 2.78 -13.05 11.59
N ASP A 118 2.68 -11.85 12.13
CA ASP A 118 2.52 -11.57 13.56
C ASP A 118 1.65 -10.32 13.74
N LEU A 119 1.14 -10.15 14.96
CA LEU A 119 0.16 -9.11 15.27
C LEU A 119 0.75 -7.70 15.24
N LEU A 120 2.05 -7.53 15.56
CA LEU A 120 2.70 -6.23 15.52
C LEU A 120 2.92 -5.76 14.07
N THR A 121 3.36 -6.66 13.19
CA THR A 121 3.47 -6.37 11.75
C THR A 121 2.10 -6.08 11.15
N LEU A 122 1.06 -6.83 11.54
CA LEU A 122 -0.32 -6.60 11.11
C LEU A 122 -0.78 -5.21 11.55
N LEU A 123 -0.54 -4.84 12.81
CA LEU A 123 -0.89 -3.53 13.36
C LEU A 123 -0.22 -2.39 12.60
N LEU A 124 1.09 -2.51 12.35
CA LEU A 124 1.84 -1.53 11.56
C LEU A 124 1.24 -1.34 10.16
N ALA A 125 0.95 -2.44 9.47
CA ALA A 125 0.35 -2.40 8.15
C ALA A 125 -1.05 -1.78 8.18
N TRP A 126 -1.82 -2.09 9.23
CA TRP A 126 -3.16 -1.57 9.45
C TRP A 126 -3.18 -0.04 9.63
N GLU A 127 -2.25 0.52 10.42
CA GLU A 127 -2.06 1.97 10.54
C GLU A 127 -1.73 2.62 9.19
N LEU A 128 -0.83 1.99 8.41
CA LEU A 128 -0.43 2.51 7.10
C LEU A 128 -1.61 2.56 6.13
N ILE A 129 -2.44 1.51 6.11
CA ILE A 129 -3.67 1.48 5.30
C ILE A 129 -4.62 2.61 5.72
N GLY A 130 -4.80 2.83 7.02
CA GLY A 130 -5.59 3.94 7.54
C GLY A 130 -5.06 5.30 7.08
N ALA A 131 -3.75 5.51 7.17
CA ALA A 131 -3.10 6.77 6.77
C ALA A 131 -3.23 7.04 5.26
N PHE A 132 -3.00 6.04 4.41
CA PHE A 132 -3.18 6.19 2.96
C PHE A 132 -4.65 6.36 2.57
N SER A 133 -5.58 5.66 3.24
CA SER A 133 -7.03 5.85 3.02
C SER A 133 -7.46 7.27 3.34
N TRP A 134 -7.04 7.81 4.48
CA TRP A 134 -7.28 9.19 4.88
C TRP A 134 -6.73 10.17 3.82
N ALA A 135 -5.50 9.97 3.36
CA ALA A 135 -4.86 10.83 2.38
C ALA A 135 -5.53 10.77 0.99
N LEU A 136 -6.06 9.60 0.61
CA LEU A 136 -6.81 9.40 -0.64
C LEU A 136 -8.19 10.05 -0.60
N ILE A 137 -8.95 9.87 0.48
CA ILE A 137 -10.25 10.54 0.67
C ILE A 137 -10.06 12.06 0.69
N GLY A 138 -9.06 12.53 1.42
CA GLY A 138 -8.68 13.95 1.49
C GLY A 138 -7.87 14.45 0.30
N HIS A 139 -7.82 13.73 -0.83
CA HIS A 139 -7.01 14.13 -1.99
C HIS A 139 -7.44 15.50 -2.54
N GLY A 140 -8.75 15.72 -2.66
CA GLY A 140 -9.35 16.99 -3.08
C GLY A 140 -9.40 18.04 -1.97
N TRP A 141 -8.24 18.37 -1.39
CA TRP A 141 -8.09 19.18 -0.17
C TRP A 141 -8.66 20.62 -0.24
N ARG A 142 -8.92 21.15 -1.44
CA ARG A 142 -9.51 22.48 -1.62
C ARG A 142 -10.98 22.54 -1.19
N GLU A 143 -11.66 21.41 -1.26
CA GLU A 143 -13.04 21.27 -0.81
C GLU A 143 -13.06 20.85 0.66
N ARG A 144 -13.75 21.63 1.51
CA ARG A 144 -13.74 21.40 2.96
C ARG A 144 -14.46 20.10 3.33
N SER A 145 -15.48 19.72 2.57
CA SER A 145 -16.22 18.47 2.81
C SER A 145 -15.33 17.23 2.67
N ASN A 146 -14.33 17.25 1.78
CA ASN A 146 -13.39 16.13 1.62
C ASN A 146 -12.51 15.92 2.86
N GLY A 147 -12.05 17.02 3.48
CA GLY A 147 -11.27 16.96 4.72
C GLY A 147 -12.09 16.40 5.88
N ALA A 148 -13.35 16.84 6.01
CA ALA A 148 -14.26 16.32 7.02
C ALA A 148 -14.57 14.83 6.82
N ALA A 149 -14.82 14.41 5.58
CA ALA A 149 -15.05 13.00 5.25
C ALA A 149 -13.83 12.12 5.54
N ALA A 150 -12.62 12.60 5.22
CA ALA A 150 -11.37 11.90 5.54
C ALA A 150 -11.21 11.75 7.05
N ALA A 151 -11.42 12.83 7.82
CA ALA A 151 -11.35 12.79 9.28
C ALA A 151 -12.37 11.82 9.90
N GLN A 152 -13.62 11.84 9.41
CA GLN A 152 -14.65 10.92 9.86
C GLN A 152 -14.23 9.47 9.62
N ALA A 153 -13.83 9.13 8.39
CA ALA A 153 -13.40 7.77 8.05
C ALA A 153 -12.21 7.33 8.93
N PHE A 154 -11.21 8.19 9.09
CA PHE A 154 -10.04 7.87 9.91
C PHE A 154 -10.40 7.64 11.38
N ILE A 155 -11.20 8.51 11.99
CA ILE A 155 -11.63 8.37 13.39
C ILE A 155 -12.45 7.09 13.57
N THR A 156 -13.40 6.80 12.66
CA THR A 156 -14.19 5.57 12.72
C THR A 156 -13.29 4.33 12.66
N THR A 157 -12.28 4.31 11.79
CA THR A 157 -11.29 3.22 11.73
C THR A 157 -10.48 3.14 13.03
N ARG A 158 -9.94 4.25 13.56
CA ARG A 158 -9.18 4.26 14.83
C ARG A 158 -9.98 3.69 16.00
N ILE A 159 -11.30 3.93 16.05
CA ILE A 159 -12.17 3.36 17.08
C ILE A 159 -12.29 1.84 16.91
N GLY A 160 -12.45 1.35 15.69
CA GLY A 160 -12.46 -0.09 15.41
C GLY A 160 -11.14 -0.77 15.81
N ASP A 161 -10.03 -0.08 15.59
CA ASP A 161 -8.68 -0.60 15.83
C ASP A 161 -8.34 -0.76 17.32
N LEU A 162 -9.14 -0.19 18.22
CA LEU A 162 -9.01 -0.44 19.66
C LEU A 162 -9.09 -1.93 19.99
N GLY A 163 -9.90 -2.71 19.26
CA GLY A 163 -9.94 -4.16 19.44
C GLY A 163 -8.63 -4.84 19.04
N LEU A 164 -7.96 -4.33 18.00
CA LEU A 164 -6.67 -4.85 17.54
C LEU A 164 -5.55 -4.50 18.52
N TYR A 165 -5.56 -3.29 19.09
CA TYR A 165 -4.61 -2.90 20.13
C TYR A 165 -4.77 -3.68 21.43
N VAL A 166 -6.01 -4.02 21.82
CA VAL A 166 -6.26 -4.83 23.02
C VAL A 166 -5.79 -6.27 22.84
N ALA A 167 -5.81 -6.78 21.61
CA ALA A 167 -5.33 -8.12 21.30
C ALA A 167 -3.80 -8.21 21.19
N ALA A 168 -3.12 -7.09 20.92
CA ALA A 168 -1.68 -6.97 20.69
C ALA A 168 -0.86 -6.89 21.98
#